data_AF-A0A539DLH6-F1
#
_entry.id   AF-A0A539DLH6-F1
#
_cell.length_a   1.000
_cell.length_b   1.000
_cell.length_c   1.000
_cell.angle_alpha   90.00
_cell.angle_beta   90.00
_cell.angle_gamma   90.00
#
_symmetry.space_group_name_H-M   'P 1'
#
loop_
_entity.id
_entity.type
_entity.pdbx_description
1 polymer ?
#
loop_
_entity_poly.entity_id
_entity_poly.type
_entity_poly.pdbx_seq_one_letter_code
_entity_poly.pdbx_strand_id
1 'polypeptide(L)'
;METMADTQRTDVLIVGAGPIGLELAIALKGAGIPYVQLDAGPIGHTITGYPRQARFFSSPERIAIAGVPLVTVDQAKATREEYLAYLRGVVELFDLDIRTYERVTTITPGPAGPARFRVTTESAAGTRIHEAGNVVLAVGDMAHTR
;
A
#
# COMPACT_ATOMS: atom_id res chain seq x y z
N MET A 1 -8.15 4.36 33.75
CA MET A 1 -6.78 4.69 33.30
C MET A 1 -6.79 4.56 31.80
N GLU A 2 -7.03 5.67 31.12
CA GLU A 2 -7.24 5.74 29.66
C GLU A 2 -5.85 5.65 29.02
N THR A 3 -5.53 4.51 28.42
CA THR A 3 -4.29 4.32 27.67
C THR A 3 -4.28 5.36 26.55
N MET A 4 -3.41 6.38 26.66
CA MET A 4 -3.18 7.32 25.56
C MET A 4 -2.66 6.50 24.38
N ALA A 5 -3.54 6.24 23.40
CA ALA A 5 -3.15 5.60 22.16
C ALA A 5 -2.08 6.48 21.50
N ASP A 6 -0.89 5.90 21.27
CA ASP A 6 0.20 6.58 20.58
C ASP A 6 -0.31 7.07 19.21
N THR A 7 -0.44 8.39 19.09
CA THR A 7 -1.06 9.01 17.92
C THR A 7 0.04 9.43 16.96
N GLN A 8 0.17 8.68 15.87
CA GLN A 8 1.17 9.00 14.87
C GLN A 8 0.68 10.07 13.89
N ARG A 9 1.49 11.10 13.66
CA ARG A 9 1.22 12.18 12.70
C ARG A 9 2.04 11.99 11.43
N THR A 10 1.40 12.17 10.28
CA THR A 10 2.05 12.18 8.97
C THR A 10 1.40 13.21 8.05
N ASP A 11 2.03 13.57 6.93
CA ASP A 11 1.43 14.47 5.94
C ASP A 11 0.52 13.70 4.99
N VAL A 12 0.94 12.51 4.57
CA VAL A 12 0.15 11.61 3.71
C VAL A 12 0.01 10.23 4.34
N LEU A 13 -1.22 9.72 4.41
CA LEU A 13 -1.49 8.32 4.75
C LEU A 13 -2.02 7.60 3.51
N ILE A 14 -1.30 6.58 3.06
CA ILE A 14 -1.65 5.75 1.91
C ILE A 14 -2.33 4.49 2.41
N VAL A 15 -3.52 4.19 1.88
CA VAL A 15 -4.26 2.96 2.16
C VAL A 15 -4.16 2.04 0.96
N GLY A 16 -3.34 0.99 1.06
CA GLY A 16 -3.10 -0.01 0.03
C GLY A 16 -1.62 -0.14 -0.34
N ALA A 17 -1.14 -1.38 -0.42
CA ALA A 17 0.18 -1.81 -0.87
C ALA A 17 0.08 -2.69 -2.14
N GLY A 18 -0.88 -2.37 -3.01
CA GLY A 18 -0.88 -2.79 -4.41
C GLY A 18 0.05 -1.92 -5.28
N PRO A 19 0.18 -2.22 -6.58
CA PRO A 19 1.13 -1.55 -7.47
C PRO A 19 1.06 -0.01 -7.42
N ILE A 20 -0.15 0.56 -7.46
CA ILE A 20 -0.37 2.01 -7.42
C ILE A 20 0.05 2.61 -6.06
N GLY A 21 -0.25 1.92 -4.96
CA GLY A 21 0.13 2.39 -3.62
C GLY A 21 1.64 2.40 -3.42
N LEU A 22 2.33 1.38 -3.94
CA LEU A 22 3.81 1.33 -3.93
C LEU A 22 4.41 2.46 -4.77
N GLU A 23 3.90 2.68 -5.97
CA GLU A 23 4.40 3.74 -6.86
C GLU A 23 4.21 5.14 -6.26
N LEU A 24 3.07 5.37 -5.59
CA LEU A 24 2.84 6.60 -4.85
C LEU A 24 3.83 6.77 -3.68
N ALA A 25 4.06 5.72 -2.89
CA ALA A 25 5.00 5.75 -1.78
C ALA A 25 6.43 6.10 -2.25
N ILE A 26 6.85 5.53 -3.39
CA ILE A 26 8.15 5.83 -4.02
C ILE A 26 8.21 7.30 -4.45
N ALA A 27 7.17 7.81 -5.09
CA ALA A 27 7.11 9.21 -5.50
C ALA A 27 7.16 10.18 -4.30
N LEU A 28 6.44 9.87 -3.21
CA LEU A 28 6.46 10.67 -1.97
C LEU A 28 7.84 10.60 -1.30
N LYS A 29 8.45 9.41 -1.22
CA LYS A 29 9.82 9.23 -0.69
C LYS A 29 10.83 10.05 -1.49
N GLY A 30 10.77 10.00 -2.83
CA GLY A 30 11.63 10.77 -3.72
C GLY A 30 11.44 12.28 -3.61
N ALA A 31 10.25 12.74 -3.26
CA ALA A 31 9.94 14.15 -3.01
C ALA A 31 10.26 14.60 -1.57
N GLY A 32 10.70 13.71 -0.68
CA GLY A 32 10.93 14.02 0.73
C GLY A 32 9.66 14.32 1.53
N ILE A 33 8.50 13.84 1.08
CA ILE A 33 7.21 14.07 1.74
C ILE A 33 6.98 12.94 2.76
N PRO A 34 6.80 13.26 4.06
CA PRO A 34 6.51 12.25 5.08
C PRO A 34 5.21 11.50 4.78
N TYR A 35 5.29 10.17 4.78
CA TYR A 35 4.11 9.34 4.59
C TYR A 35 4.08 8.12 5.52
N VAL A 36 2.89 7.57 5.70
CA VAL A 36 2.65 6.24 6.29
C VAL A 36 1.88 5.42 5.27
N GLN A 37 2.33 4.20 4.98
CA GLN A 37 1.62 3.29 4.09
C GLN A 37 1.13 2.06 4.86
N LEU A 38 -0.16 1.76 4.71
CA LEU A 38 -0.84 0.67 5.40
C LEU A 38 -1.51 -0.26 4.39
N ASP A 39 -1.53 -1.57 4.66
CA ASP A 39 -2.37 -2.52 3.94
C ASP A 39 -3.00 -3.52 4.90
N ALA A 40 -4.25 -3.92 4.61
CA ALA A 40 -4.98 -4.91 5.42
C ALA A 40 -4.43 -6.34 5.28
N GLY A 41 -3.60 -6.61 4.27
CA GLY A 41 -2.95 -7.88 3.99
C GLY A 41 -1.48 -7.71 3.59
N PRO A 42 -0.88 -8.72 2.92
CA PRO A 42 0.48 -8.63 2.39
C PRO A 42 0.55 -7.72 1.16
N ILE A 43 1.78 -7.30 0.79
CA ILE A 43 2.05 -6.58 -0.46
C ILE A 43 1.44 -7.31 -1.66
N GLY A 44 0.71 -6.57 -2.49
CA GLY A 44 0.02 -7.12 -3.66
C GLY A 44 -1.11 -8.08 -3.32
N HIS A 45 -1.78 -7.93 -2.17
CA HIS A 45 -2.78 -8.88 -1.66
C HIS A 45 -3.79 -9.34 -2.71
N THR A 46 -4.38 -8.44 -3.50
CA THR A 46 -5.34 -8.81 -4.57
C THR A 46 -4.77 -9.83 -5.57
N ILE A 47 -3.50 -9.67 -5.96
CA ILE A 47 -2.83 -10.57 -6.90
C ILE A 47 -2.60 -11.95 -6.26
N THR A 48 -2.54 -12.04 -4.93
CA THR A 48 -2.46 -13.32 -4.22
C THR A 48 -3.73 -14.18 -4.39
N GLY A 49 -4.87 -13.57 -4.72
CA GLY A 49 -6.12 -14.29 -5.00
C GLY A 49 -6.20 -14.89 -6.40
N TYR A 50 -5.28 -14.55 -7.32
CA TYR A 50 -5.31 -15.08 -8.68
C TYR A 50 -4.97 -16.59 -8.71
N PRO A 51 -5.49 -17.35 -9.70
CA PRO A 51 -5.11 -18.74 -9.87
C PRO A 51 -3.59 -18.90 -9.94
N ARG A 52 -3.07 -20.01 -9.41
CA ARG A 52 -1.63 -20.31 -9.44
C ARG A 52 -1.15 -20.30 -10.89
N GLN A 53 0.01 -19.69 -11.15
CA GLN A 53 0.59 -19.56 -12.49
C GLN A 53 -0.28 -18.79 -13.50
N ALA A 54 -1.34 -18.09 -13.06
CA ALA A 54 -2.09 -17.19 -13.93
C ALA A 54 -1.14 -16.13 -14.50
N ARG A 55 -1.27 -15.85 -15.79
CA ARG A 55 -0.44 -14.85 -16.48
C ARG A 55 -1.19 -13.54 -16.62
N PHE A 56 -0.47 -12.44 -16.51
CA PHE A 56 -0.99 -11.12 -16.84
C PHE A 56 -1.28 -11.01 -18.33
N PHE A 57 -2.33 -10.28 -18.68
CA PHE A 57 -2.62 -9.96 -20.08
C PHE A 57 -1.63 -8.92 -20.64
N SER A 58 -1.32 -7.90 -19.86
CA SER A 58 -0.37 -6.83 -20.21
C SER A 58 1.08 -7.33 -20.20
N SER A 59 1.93 -6.75 -21.05
CA SER A 59 3.36 -7.13 -21.13
C SER A 59 4.12 -6.66 -19.89
N PRO A 60 5.29 -7.25 -19.59
CA PRO A 60 6.09 -6.87 -18.44
C PRO A 60 6.35 -5.37 -18.33
N GLU A 61 6.64 -4.72 -19.46
CA GLU A 61 6.92 -3.27 -19.53
C GLU A 61 5.70 -2.42 -19.20
N ARG A 62 4.49 -2.94 -19.45
CA ARG A 62 3.23 -2.22 -19.21
C ARG A 62 2.72 -2.36 -17.77
N ILE A 63 3.23 -3.33 -17.01
CA ILE A 63 2.84 -3.55 -15.61
C ILE A 63 3.97 -3.28 -14.62
N ALA A 64 5.16 -2.96 -15.13
CA ALA A 64 6.26 -2.41 -14.35
C ALA A 64 5.86 -1.07 -13.74
N ILE A 65 6.33 -0.82 -12.52
CA ILE A 65 6.07 0.39 -11.73
C ILE A 65 7.38 1.08 -11.38
N ALA A 66 7.30 2.39 -11.12
CA ALA A 66 8.41 3.17 -10.56
C ALA A 66 9.73 3.09 -11.36
N GLY A 67 9.64 2.87 -12.67
CA GLY A 67 10.79 2.74 -13.56
C GLY A 67 11.65 1.49 -13.34
N VAL A 68 11.22 0.54 -12.50
CA VAL A 68 11.95 -0.71 -12.25
C VAL A 68 11.57 -1.74 -13.28
N PRO A 69 12.51 -2.26 -14.10
CA PRO A 69 12.18 -3.27 -15.10
C PRO A 69 11.62 -4.54 -14.47
N LEU A 70 10.46 -5.00 -14.94
CA LEU A 70 9.97 -6.35 -14.67
C LEU A 70 10.58 -7.30 -15.71
N VAL A 71 11.55 -8.11 -15.28
CA VAL A 71 12.23 -9.06 -16.14
C VAL A 71 11.59 -10.44 -15.98
N THR A 72 11.14 -11.02 -17.08
CA THR A 72 10.63 -12.39 -17.18
C THR A 72 11.48 -13.19 -18.18
N VAL A 73 11.39 -14.52 -18.12
CA VAL A 73 12.03 -15.40 -19.11
C VAL A 73 11.51 -15.04 -20.50
N ASP A 74 12.43 -14.75 -21.43
CA ASP A 74 12.15 -14.40 -22.83
C ASP A 74 11.13 -13.26 -23.03
N GLN A 75 11.00 -12.34 -22.06
CA GLN A 75 10.00 -11.27 -22.05
C GLN A 75 8.54 -11.76 -22.16
N ALA A 76 8.30 -13.01 -21.74
CA ALA A 76 6.97 -13.57 -21.67
C ALA A 76 6.10 -12.83 -20.64
N LYS A 77 4.78 -12.97 -20.75
CA LYS A 77 3.84 -12.41 -19.77
C LYS A 77 4.13 -12.95 -18.38
N ALA A 78 4.29 -12.05 -17.42
CA ALA A 78 4.55 -12.42 -16.03
C ALA A 78 3.42 -13.30 -15.49
N THR A 79 3.80 -14.32 -14.74
CA THR A 79 2.92 -15.07 -13.86
C THR A 79 2.59 -14.26 -12.62
N ARG A 80 1.52 -14.65 -11.93
CA ARG A 80 1.16 -14.16 -10.60
C ARG A 80 2.37 -14.16 -9.66
N GLU A 81 3.10 -15.27 -9.58
CA GLU A 81 4.23 -15.43 -8.68
C GLU A 81 5.40 -14.53 -9.04
N GLU A 82 5.74 -14.43 -10.34
CA GLU A 82 6.78 -13.50 -10.82
C GLU A 82 6.42 -12.04 -10.48
N TYR A 83 5.16 -11.64 -10.68
CA TYR A 83 4.76 -10.27 -10.39
C TYR A 83 4.75 -9.98 -8.87
N LEU A 84 4.33 -10.93 -8.03
CA LEU A 84 4.42 -10.78 -6.58
C LEU A 84 5.88 -10.68 -6.10
N ALA A 85 6.79 -11.46 -6.68
CA ALA A 85 8.22 -11.35 -6.39
C ALA A 85 8.78 -9.99 -6.82
N TYR A 86 8.38 -9.52 -8.00
CA TYR A 86 8.73 -8.19 -8.50
C TYR A 86 8.28 -7.06 -7.57
N LEU A 87 7.01 -7.04 -7.11
CA LEU A 87 6.53 -6.00 -6.19
C LEU A 87 7.33 -5.98 -4.88
N ARG A 88 7.70 -7.15 -4.35
CA ARG A 88 8.56 -7.23 -3.16
C ARG A 88 9.97 -6.70 -3.44
N GLY A 89 10.55 -7.05 -4.60
CA GLY A 89 11.85 -6.51 -5.02
C GLY A 89 11.82 -4.99 -5.17
N VAL A 90 10.72 -4.41 -5.67
CA VAL A 90 10.53 -2.95 -5.70
C VAL A 90 10.49 -2.34 -4.30
N VAL A 91 9.75 -2.97 -3.37
CA VAL A 91 9.71 -2.53 -1.96
C VAL A 91 11.09 -2.53 -1.32
N GLU A 92 11.86 -3.61 -1.53
CA GLU A 92 13.24 -3.73 -1.02
C GLU A 92 14.18 -2.70 -1.66
N LEU A 93 14.12 -2.53 -2.99
CA LEU A 93 14.98 -1.62 -3.73
C LEU A 93 14.83 -0.16 -3.26
N PHE A 94 13.61 0.27 -2.96
CA PHE A 94 13.33 1.63 -2.50
C PHE A 94 13.23 1.74 -0.98
N ASP A 95 13.45 0.66 -0.23
CA ASP A 95 13.39 0.62 1.23
C ASP A 95 12.07 1.23 1.76
N LEU A 96 10.94 0.77 1.21
CA LEU A 96 9.63 1.30 1.59
C LEU A 96 9.21 0.72 2.95
N ASP A 97 8.90 1.59 3.91
CA ASP A 97 8.26 1.19 5.17
C ASP A 97 6.74 1.01 4.95
N ILE A 98 6.30 -0.24 4.94
CA ILE A 98 4.90 -0.63 4.69
C ILE A 98 4.39 -1.45 5.86
N ARG A 99 3.31 -1.00 6.47
CA ARG A 99 2.64 -1.73 7.56
C ARG A 99 1.57 -2.63 6.99
N THR A 100 1.98 -3.84 6.64
CA THR A 100 1.07 -4.92 6.22
C THR A 100 0.26 -5.45 7.41
N TYR A 101 -0.90 -6.04 7.13
CA TYR A 101 -1.82 -6.56 8.14
C TYR A 101 -2.31 -5.51 9.16
N GLU A 102 -2.35 -4.24 8.74
CA GLU A 102 -2.94 -3.12 9.49
C GLU A 102 -4.08 -2.52 8.65
N ARG A 103 -5.32 -2.91 8.97
CA ARG A 103 -6.52 -2.50 8.24
C ARG A 103 -6.96 -1.12 8.69
N VAL A 104 -7.13 -0.19 7.75
CA VAL A 104 -7.90 1.03 8.00
C VAL A 104 -9.38 0.68 8.10
N THR A 105 -10.00 1.02 9.23
CA THR A 105 -11.43 0.73 9.48
C THR A 105 -12.29 1.97 9.37
N THR A 106 -11.78 3.13 9.78
CA THR A 106 -12.54 4.39 9.81
C THR A 106 -11.65 5.57 9.44
N ILE A 107 -12.18 6.47 8.62
CA ILE A 107 -11.57 7.78 8.31
C ILE A 107 -12.61 8.84 8.63
N THR A 108 -12.29 9.77 9.53
CA THR A 108 -13.15 10.90 9.89
C THR A 108 -12.38 12.22 9.80
N PRO A 109 -13.08 13.35 9.70
CA PRO A 109 -12.47 14.64 9.97
C PRO A 109 -11.78 14.64 11.35
N GLY A 110 -10.62 15.27 11.45
CA GLY A 110 -9.90 15.49 12.69
C GLY A 110 -10.61 16.49 13.61
N PRO A 111 -10.21 16.57 14.89
CA PRO A 111 -10.74 17.55 15.83
C PRO A 111 -10.42 18.99 15.39
N ALA A 112 -11.10 19.98 16.00
CA ALA A 112 -10.97 21.40 15.65
C ALA A 112 -9.50 21.87 15.58
N GLY A 113 -9.11 22.47 14.44
CA GLY A 113 -7.72 22.80 14.12
C GLY A 113 -7.48 22.82 12.60
N PRO A 114 -6.22 22.80 12.12
CA PRO A 114 -5.92 22.67 10.70
C PRO A 114 -6.53 21.39 10.13
N ALA A 115 -7.12 21.46 8.93
CA ALA A 115 -7.85 20.36 8.31
C ALA A 115 -6.95 19.12 8.17
N ARG A 116 -7.19 18.13 9.03
CA ARG A 116 -6.53 16.82 9.05
C ARG A 116 -7.59 15.73 9.15
N PHE A 117 -7.22 14.52 8.76
CA PHE A 117 -8.02 13.32 8.94
C PHE A 117 -7.55 12.54 10.16
N ARG A 118 -8.51 11.98 10.90
CA ARG A 118 -8.28 10.93 11.89
C ARG A 118 -8.55 9.58 11.23
N VAL A 119 -7.57 8.69 11.28
CA VAL A 119 -7.63 7.36 10.66
C VAL A 119 -7.48 6.30 11.75
N THR A 120 -8.51 5.48 11.93
CA THR A 120 -8.48 4.34 12.86
C THR A 120 -8.06 3.09 12.11
N THR A 121 -7.14 2.33 12.71
CA THR A 121 -6.65 1.07 12.15
C THR A 121 -6.72 -0.07 13.14
N GLU A 122 -6.79 -1.29 12.62
CA GLU A 122 -6.78 -2.54 13.39
C GLU A 122 -5.71 -3.49 12.87
N SER A 123 -4.96 -4.08 13.79
CA SER A 123 -3.96 -5.11 13.53
C SER A 123 -3.99 -6.16 14.64
N ALA A 124 -3.19 -7.22 14.52
CA ALA A 124 -3.00 -8.19 15.61
C ALA A 124 -2.44 -7.54 16.90
N ALA A 125 -1.76 -6.39 16.79
CA ALA A 125 -1.26 -5.63 17.94
C ALA A 125 -2.33 -4.74 18.59
N GLY A 126 -3.55 -4.70 18.05
CA GLY A 126 -4.66 -3.89 18.52
C GLY A 126 -4.97 -2.69 17.63
N THR A 127 -5.78 -1.78 18.16
CA THR A 127 -6.26 -0.58 17.48
C THR A 127 -5.27 0.56 17.61
N ARG A 128 -5.03 1.29 16.52
CA ARG A 128 -4.22 2.53 16.50
C ARG A 128 -5.00 3.68 15.88
N ILE A 129 -4.57 4.90 16.20
CA ILE A 129 -5.11 6.13 15.63
C ILE A 129 -3.97 6.90 14.98
N HIS A 130 -4.17 7.28 13.72
CA HIS A 130 -3.26 8.13 12.96
C HIS A 130 -3.92 9.47 12.67
N GLU A 131 -3.11 10.52 12.57
CA GLU A 131 -3.53 11.81 12.03
C GLU A 131 -2.76 12.13 10.75
N ALA A 132 -3.48 12.41 9.66
CA ALA A 132 -2.89 12.68 8.35
C ALA A 132 -3.39 14.01 7.78
N GLY A 133 -2.52 14.75 7.08
CA GLY A 133 -2.95 15.92 6.29
C GLY A 133 -3.84 15.49 5.12
N ASN A 134 -3.43 14.44 4.43
CA ASN A 134 -4.14 13.83 3.31
C ASN A 134 -4.24 12.32 3.51
N VAL A 135 -5.33 11.73 3.03
CA VAL A 135 -5.49 10.27 2.94
C VAL A 135 -5.68 9.90 1.47
N VAL A 136 -4.86 8.97 0.97
CA VAL A 136 -4.96 8.46 -0.40
C VAL A 136 -5.43 7.02 -0.38
N LEU A 137 -6.57 6.77 -1.01
CA LEU A 137 -7.17 5.44 -1.11
C LEU A 137 -6.65 4.73 -2.37
N ALA A 138 -5.68 3.83 -2.19
CA ALA A 138 -5.11 2.97 -3.23
C ALA A 138 -5.58 1.51 -3.06
N VAL A 139 -6.86 1.32 -2.69
CA VAL A 139 -7.42 0.04 -2.25
C VAL A 139 -7.92 -0.87 -3.39
N GLY A 140 -7.94 -0.37 -4.64
CA GLY A 140 -8.48 -1.10 -5.79
C GLY A 140 -10.00 -1.33 -5.69
N ASP A 141 -10.55 -2.13 -6.62
CA ASP A 141 -11.98 -2.49 -6.66
C ASP A 141 -12.26 -3.91 -6.11
N MET A 142 -11.20 -4.69 -5.86
CA MET A 142 -11.31 -6.11 -5.52
C MET A 142 -11.44 -6.39 -4.01
N ALA A 143 -11.62 -5.35 -3.20
CA ALA A 143 -11.85 -5.49 -1.76
C ALA A 143 -13.26 -6.02 -1.43
N HIS A 144 -14.19 -5.94 -2.38
CA HIS A 144 -15.54 -6.47 -2.30
C HIS A 144 -15.82 -7.37 -3.50
N THR A 145 -16.23 -8.62 -3.27
CA THR A 145 -16.75 -9.48 -4.34
C THR A 145 -18.10 -8.90 -4.80
N ARG A 146 -18.24 -8.65 -6.11
CA ARG A 146 -19.53 -8.27 -6.72
C ARG A 146 -20.52 -9.43 -6.72
#